data_AF-A0A955HPV4-F1
#
_entry.id   AF-A0A955HPV4-F1
#
_cell.length_a   1.000
_cell.length_b   1.000
_cell.length_c   1.000
_cell.angle_alpha   90.00
_cell.angle_beta   90.00
_cell.angle_gamma   90.00
#
_symmetry.space_group_name_H-M   'P 1'
#
loop_
_entity.id
_entity.type
_entity.pdbx_description
1 polymer ?
#
loop_
_entity_poly.entity_id
_entity_poly.type
_entity_poly.pdbx_seq_one_letter_code
_entity_poly.pdbx_strand_id
1 'polypeptide(L)' 'MSYTPTIGLEVHAELKTKSKMFCSCANDPHAAAPNTHICPVCMGHPGTLPVPNQAAIESVLLFGRAV' A
#
# COMPACT_ATOMS: atom_id res chain seq x y z
N MET A 1 15.94 35.23 -23.90
CA MET A 1 14.76 34.34 -23.96
C MET A 1 14.40 33.98 -22.53
N SER A 2 13.14 34.18 -22.14
CA SER A 2 12.61 33.73 -20.85
C SER A 2 11.94 32.37 -21.08
N TYR A 3 12.35 31.35 -20.34
CA TYR A 3 11.73 30.02 -20.38
C TYR A 3 10.88 29.81 -19.13
N THR A 4 9.73 29.15 -19.28
CA THR A 4 8.89 28.70 -18.17
C THR A 4 8.96 27.18 -18.11
N PRO A 5 9.43 26.59 -17.00
CA PRO A 5 9.49 25.14 -16.87
C PRO A 5 8.10 24.54 -16.62
N THR A 6 7.84 23.38 -17.21
CA THR A 6 6.68 22.54 -16.89
C THR A 6 7.16 21.33 -16.09
N ILE A 7 6.64 21.15 -14.88
CA ILE A 7 7.06 20.08 -13.95
C ILE A 7 5.82 19.33 -13.47
N GLY A 8 5.88 17.99 -13.50
CA GLY A 8 4.87 17.09 -12.94
C GLY A 8 5.51 16.15 -11.93
N LEU A 9 4.75 15.77 -10.89
CA LEU A 9 5.20 14.88 -9.83
C LEU A 9 4.23 13.71 -9.69
N GLU A 10 4.78 12.52 -9.46
CA GLU A 10 4.05 11.32 -9.04
C GLU A 10 4.57 10.94 -7.66
N VAL A 11 3.65 10.76 -6.70
CA VAL A 11 4.00 10.50 -5.30
C VAL A 11 3.29 9.23 -4.85
N HIS A 12 4.08 8.28 -4.33
CA HIS A 12 3.57 7.12 -3.62
C HIS A 12 3.82 7.29 -2.12
N ALA A 13 2.81 7.01 -1.31
CA ALA A 13 2.88 7.03 0.14
C ALA A 13 2.44 5.67 0.69
N GLU A 14 3.23 5.10 1.60
CA GLU A 14 2.87 3.86 2.28
C GLU A 14 1.90 4.15 3.43
N LEU A 15 0.75 3.48 3.44
CA LEU A 15 -0.23 3.61 4.51
C LEU A 15 0.22 2.83 5.74
N LYS A 16 0.18 3.46 6.91
CA LYS A 16 0.54 2.83 8.19
C LYS A 16 -0.58 1.94 8.75
N THR A 17 -0.99 0.94 7.98
CA THR A 17 -2.00 -0.05 8.41
C THR A 17 -1.36 -1.18 9.21
N LYS A 18 -2.16 -1.93 9.98
CA LYS A 18 -1.66 -3.10 10.74
C LYS A 18 -1.43 -4.33 9.85
N SER A 19 -2.31 -4.53 8.86
CA SER A 19 -2.21 -5.61 7.88
C SER A 19 -2.03 -5.06 6.47
N LYS A 20 -1.56 -5.91 5.55
CA LYS A 20 -1.44 -5.60 4.12
C LYS A 20 -2.79 -5.26 3.49
N MET A 21 -2.76 -4.78 2.24
CA MET A 21 -3.96 -4.32 1.53
C MET A 21 -4.98 -5.43 1.23
N PHE A 22 -4.50 -6.66 0.96
CA PHE A 22 -5.36 -7.74 0.43
C PHE A 22 -5.32 -9.04 1.24
N CYS A 23 -4.61 -9.07 2.37
CA CYS A 23 -4.48 -10.24 3.23
C CYS A 23 -4.21 -9.83 4.68
N SER A 24 -4.21 -10.81 5.61
CA SER A 24 -4.03 -10.60 7.04
C SER A 24 -2.57 -10.53 7.51
N CYS A 25 -1.58 -10.64 6.61
CA CYS A 25 -0.17 -10.48 6.97
C CYS A 25 0.09 -9.08 7.55
N ALA A 26 1.01 -8.99 8.50
CA ALA A 26 1.49 -7.71 9.02
C ALA A 26 2.01 -6.81 7.90
N ASN A 27 1.65 -5.52 7.94
CA ASN A 27 2.29 -4.49 7.12
C ASN A 27 3.45 -3.87 7.89
N ASP A 28 4.50 -4.66 8.07
CA ASP A 28 5.76 -4.24 8.70
C ASP A 28 6.89 -4.37 7.68
N PRO A 29 7.24 -3.28 6.96
CA PRO A 29 8.34 -3.29 5.99
C PRO A 29 9.72 -3.37 6.64
N HIS A 30 9.81 -3.20 7.98
CA HIS A 30 11.08 -3.18 8.72
C HIS A 30 11.40 -4.53 9.38
N ALA A 31 10.62 -5.57 9.09
CA ALA A 31 10.88 -6.92 9.58
C ALA A 31 12.28 -7.42 9.15
N ALA A 32 13.02 -8.00 10.10
CA ALA A 32 14.44 -8.29 9.93
C ALA A 32 14.75 -9.47 8.98
N ALA A 33 13.85 -10.45 8.85
CA ALA A 33 14.09 -11.65 8.05
C ALA A 33 13.28 -11.66 6.75
N PRO A 34 13.89 -11.98 5.59
CA PRO A 34 13.18 -12.15 4.33
C PRO A 34 12.04 -13.17 4.43
N ASN A 35 10.95 -12.92 3.72
CA ASN A 35 9.80 -13.83 3.64
C ASN A 35 9.16 -14.19 5.00
N THR A 36 9.25 -13.31 6.00
CA THR A 36 8.64 -13.53 7.33
C THR A 36 7.15 -13.18 7.36
N HIS A 37 6.75 -12.12 6.64
CA HIS A 37 5.36 -11.64 6.60
C HIS A 37 4.68 -12.00 5.28
N ILE A 38 4.63 -13.29 4.96
CA ILE A 38 4.02 -13.79 3.73
C ILE A 38 2.86 -14.75 4.01
N CYS A 39 1.97 -14.89 3.03
CA CYS A 39 0.92 -15.88 2.99
C CYS A 39 0.63 -16.22 1.52
N PRO A 40 -0.15 -17.29 1.25
CA PRO A 40 -0.51 -17.67 -0.12
C PRO A 40 -1.10 -16.52 -0.95
N VAL A 41 -1.88 -15.60 -0.35
CA VAL A 41 -2.48 -14.47 -1.06
C VAL A 41 -1.43 -13.48 -1.57
N CYS A 42 -0.53 -13.00 -0.70
CA CYS A 42 0.49 -12.04 -1.11
C CYS A 42 1.66 -12.69 -1.88
N MET A 43 1.74 -14.02 -1.88
CA MET A 43 2.62 -14.80 -2.75
C MET A 43 1.96 -15.21 -4.07
N GLY A 44 0.68 -14.84 -4.29
CA GLY A 44 -0.05 -15.14 -5.53
C GLY A 44 -0.23 -16.62 -5.81
N HIS A 45 -0.37 -17.46 -4.78
CA HIS A 45 -0.55 -18.89 -4.97
C HIS A 45 -1.87 -19.21 -5.70
N PRO A 46 -1.92 -20.30 -6.49
CA PRO A 46 -3.14 -20.73 -7.15
C PRO A 46 -4.31 -20.94 -6.18
N GLY A 47 -5.49 -20.46 -6.56
CA GLY A 47 -6.72 -20.62 -5.77
C GLY A 47 -6.90 -19.62 -4.62
N THR A 48 -6.01 -18.63 -4.48
CA THR A 48 -6.16 -17.59 -3.45
C THR A 48 -6.98 -16.40 -3.95
N LEU A 49 -7.67 -15.71 -3.04
CA LEU A 49 -8.49 -14.54 -3.33
C LEU A 49 -8.08 -13.36 -2.44
N PRO A 50 -7.99 -12.13 -2.99
CA PRO A 50 -7.71 -10.93 -2.22
C PRO A 50 -8.92 -10.48 -1.41
N VAL A 51 -8.70 -10.00 -0.19
CA VAL A 51 -9.74 -9.36 0.64
C VAL A 51 -9.28 -7.95 1.01
N PRO A 52 -9.95 -6.88 0.52
CA PRO A 52 -9.53 -5.50 0.78
C PRO A 52 -9.48 -5.13 2.26
N ASN A 53 -8.46 -4.34 2.63
CA ASN A 53 -8.28 -3.83 3.97
C ASN A 53 -9.14 -2.58 4.22
N GLN A 54 -10.11 -2.70 5.13
CA GLN A 54 -11.01 -1.61 5.49
C GLN A 54 -10.27 -0.36 5.98
N ALA A 55 -9.27 -0.50 6.86
CA ALA A 55 -8.53 0.63 7.41
C ALA A 55 -7.71 1.36 6.33
N ALA A 56 -7.22 0.62 5.32
CA ALA A 56 -6.54 1.22 4.17
C ALA A 56 -7.52 2.07 3.34
N ILE A 57 -8.72 1.55 3.06
CA ILE A 57 -9.76 2.28 2.32
C ILE A 57 -10.18 3.55 3.07
N GLU A 58 -10.42 3.45 4.38
CA GLU A 58 -10.75 4.60 5.22
C GLU A 58 -9.65 5.68 5.19
N SER A 59 -8.38 5.27 5.21
CA SER A 59 -7.24 6.18 5.10
C SER A 59 -7.18 6.90 3.74
N VAL A 60 -7.48 6.19 2.64
CA VAL A 60 -7.54 6.79 1.30
C VAL A 60 -8.71 7.77 1.18
N LEU A 61 -9.87 7.43 1.72
CA LEU A 61 -11.03 8.34 1.75
C LEU A 61 -10.75 9.58 2.59
N LEU A 62 -10.04 9.44 3.71
CA LEU A 62 -9.60 10.56 4.53
C LEU A 62 -8.65 11.47 3.74
N PHE A 63 -7.63 10.89 3.09
CA PHE A 63 -6.68 11.65 2.28
C PHE A 63 -7.40 12.39 1.14
N GLY A 64 -8.29 11.71 0.41
CA GLY A 64 -9.07 12.32 -0.67
C GLY A 64 -10.04 13.42 -0.24
N ARG A 65 -10.37 13.52 1.06
CA ARG A 65 -11.14 14.65 1.62
C ARG A 65 -10.27 15.80 2.12
N ALA A 66 -8.98 15.56 2.31
CA ALA A 66 -8.04 16.54 2.87
C ALA A 66 -7.33 17.36 1.78
N VAL A 67 -7.29 16.86 0.55
CA VAL A 67 -6.77 17.54 -0.65
C VAL A 67 -7.89 18.18 -1.46
#